data_AF-A0AAD9QX93-F1
#
_entry.id   AF-A0AAD9QX93-F1
#
_cell.length_a   1.000
_cell.length_b   1.000
_cell.length_c   1.000
_cell.angle_alpha   90.00
_cell.angle_beta   90.00
_cell.angle_gamma   90.00
#
_symmetry.space_group_name_H-M   'P 1'
#
loop_
_entity.id
_entity.type
_entity.pdbx_description
1 polymer ?
#
loop_
_entity_poly.entity_id
_entity_poly.type
_entity_poly.pdbx_seq_one_letter_code
_entity_poly.pdbx_strand_id
1 'polypeptide(L)'
;MLSQGNSAKGWSQIHDLRMCKETVNDIQDKIGKRIYESCLGGKLPDSSKLLEADDIIKLKRCILGAKRPNLPAIVTHNMMDDSVDPILCNLRRTQLFNKPEDRVKSVTSECNLKTSAALTMNIIPSNETECTVMGIPSVTTNLSGFGRFMAEHVTDPTSYGIYLVDRRFKSAEESINELTQYMFSFCSLTRRQRIIQRNRTERLSELLDWKSLHLKSGFIYSRPVSEPPSPAPSECGSEDEDEEDTHHRLFSD
;
A
#
# COMPACT_ATOMS: atom_id res chain seq x y z
N MET A 1 17.38 -27.24 11.59
CA MET A 1 18.05 -27.38 10.25
C MET A 1 17.25 -26.79 9.08
N LEU A 2 16.05 -26.21 9.26
CA LEU A 2 15.22 -25.69 8.15
C LEU A 2 15.42 -24.19 7.80
N SER A 3 16.14 -23.39 8.60
CA SER A 3 16.16 -21.92 8.41
C SER A 3 17.31 -21.38 7.55
N GLN A 4 18.51 -21.98 7.56
CA GLN A 4 19.62 -21.46 6.74
C GLN A 4 19.36 -21.55 5.22
N GLY A 5 18.50 -22.48 4.79
CA GLY A 5 18.17 -22.68 3.38
C GLY A 5 17.21 -21.65 2.77
N ASN A 6 16.44 -20.91 3.57
CA ASN A 6 15.38 -20.03 3.04
C ASN A 6 15.88 -18.63 2.67
N SER A 7 16.87 -18.09 3.40
CA SER A 7 17.41 -16.75 3.11
C SER A 7 18.26 -16.72 1.82
N ALA A 8 19.17 -17.69 1.62
CA ALA A 8 19.94 -17.80 0.38
C ALA A 8 19.05 -18.04 -0.86
N LYS A 9 17.97 -18.81 -0.69
CA LYS A 9 16.94 -18.99 -1.73
C LYS A 9 16.17 -17.70 -2.00
N GLY A 10 15.89 -16.87 -0.98
CA GLY A 10 15.24 -15.57 -1.14
C GLY A 10 16.06 -14.58 -1.97
N TRP A 11 17.38 -14.50 -1.74
CA TRP A 11 18.28 -13.67 -2.55
C TRP A 11 18.44 -14.17 -3.99
N SER A 12 18.56 -15.49 -4.18
CA SER A 12 18.51 -16.09 -5.52
C SER A 12 17.21 -15.75 -6.25
N GLN A 13 16.07 -15.76 -5.55
CA GLN A 13 14.78 -15.41 -6.15
C GLN A 13 14.66 -13.95 -6.56
N ILE A 14 15.18 -13.02 -5.74
CA ILE A 14 15.22 -11.60 -6.10
C ILE A 14 16.10 -11.40 -7.33
N HIS A 15 17.22 -12.13 -7.39
CA HIS A 15 18.11 -12.14 -8.54
C HIS A 15 17.42 -12.68 -9.80
N ASP A 16 16.71 -13.81 -9.71
CA ASP A 16 16.01 -14.41 -10.85
C ASP A 16 14.88 -13.50 -11.39
N LEU A 17 14.14 -12.84 -10.50
CA LEU A 17 13.14 -11.85 -10.89
C LEU A 17 13.77 -10.60 -11.54
N ARG A 18 14.91 -10.15 -11.03
CA ARG A 18 15.66 -9.05 -11.61
C ARG A 18 16.20 -9.42 -12.99
N MET A 19 16.79 -10.60 -13.15
CA MET A 19 17.27 -11.10 -14.44
C MET A 19 16.11 -11.24 -15.46
N CYS A 20 14.95 -11.70 -15.01
CA CYS A 20 13.74 -11.73 -15.84
C CYS A 20 13.38 -10.33 -16.34
N LYS A 21 13.37 -9.33 -15.45
CA LYS A 21 13.11 -7.93 -15.81
C LYS A 21 14.13 -7.38 -16.81
N GLU A 22 15.41 -7.63 -16.59
CA GLU A 22 16.49 -7.22 -17.50
C GLU A 22 16.32 -7.87 -18.88
N THR A 23 16.01 -9.18 -18.92
CA THR A 23 15.74 -9.91 -20.17
C THR A 23 14.52 -9.35 -20.92
N VAL A 24 13.46 -8.97 -20.21
CA VAL A 24 12.27 -8.36 -20.81
C VAL A 24 12.60 -7.00 -21.43
N ASN A 25 13.39 -6.18 -20.74
CA ASN A 25 13.83 -4.88 -21.27
C ASN A 25 14.65 -5.04 -22.56
N ASP A 26 15.60 -5.98 -22.57
CA ASP A 26 16.41 -6.26 -23.77
C ASP A 26 15.55 -6.71 -24.96
N ILE A 27 14.52 -7.54 -24.72
CA ILE A 27 13.60 -7.99 -25.76
C ILE A 27 12.71 -6.83 -26.24
N GLN A 28 12.26 -5.97 -25.32
CA GLN A 28 11.45 -4.79 -25.66
C GLN A 28 12.22 -3.85 -26.61
N ASP A 29 13.51 -3.60 -26.36
CA ASP A 29 14.35 -2.77 -27.22
C ASP A 29 14.50 -3.36 -28.63
N LYS A 30 14.67 -4.69 -28.73
CA LYS A 30 14.73 -5.39 -30.02
C LYS A 30 13.42 -5.32 -30.79
N ILE A 31 12.29 -5.53 -30.10
CA ILE A 31 10.96 -5.41 -30.69
C ILE A 31 10.76 -3.99 -31.23
N GLY A 32 11.11 -2.98 -30.43
CA GLY A 32 11.04 -1.57 -30.84
C GLY A 32 11.83 -1.30 -32.11
N LYS A 33 13.06 -1.83 -32.21
CA LYS A 33 13.89 -1.71 -33.41
C LYS A 33 13.26 -2.40 -34.63
N ARG A 34 12.74 -3.62 -34.48
CA ARG A 34 12.09 -4.37 -35.58
C ARG A 34 10.83 -3.66 -36.09
N ILE A 35 10.02 -3.12 -35.19
CA ILE A 35 8.84 -2.31 -35.55
C ILE A 35 9.27 -1.09 -36.34
N TYR A 36 10.27 -0.37 -35.85
CA TYR A 36 10.80 0.82 -36.50
C TYR A 36 11.31 0.53 -37.91
N GLU A 37 12.10 -0.53 -38.09
CA GLU A 37 12.62 -0.96 -39.39
C GLU A 37 11.50 -1.39 -40.35
N SER A 38 10.48 -2.09 -39.87
CA SER A 38 9.32 -2.49 -40.70
C SER A 38 8.54 -1.27 -41.19
N CYS A 39 8.28 -0.30 -40.30
CA CYS A 39 7.56 0.92 -40.63
C CYS A 39 8.34 1.79 -41.63
N LEU A 40 9.67 1.91 -41.48
CA LEU A 40 10.52 2.58 -42.47
C LEU A 40 10.48 1.90 -43.83
N GLY A 41 10.31 0.57 -43.85
CA GLY A 41 10.10 -0.22 -45.06
C GLY A 41 8.70 -0.10 -45.69
N GLY A 42 7.82 0.74 -45.13
CA GLY A 42 6.45 0.95 -45.62
C GLY A 42 5.52 -0.25 -45.40
N LYS A 43 5.88 -1.19 -44.52
CA LYS A 43 5.10 -2.40 -44.22
C LYS A 43 4.69 -2.39 -42.77
N LEU A 44 3.43 -2.76 -42.50
CA LEU A 44 2.98 -3.01 -41.14
C LEU A 44 3.76 -4.19 -40.55
N PRO A 45 4.25 -4.07 -39.30
CA PRO A 45 4.96 -5.15 -38.64
C PRO A 45 4.03 -6.35 -38.41
N ASP A 46 4.53 -7.53 -38.78
CA ASP A 46 3.83 -8.80 -38.60
C ASP A 46 4.04 -9.32 -37.17
N SER A 47 2.96 -9.66 -36.48
CA SER A 47 2.98 -10.12 -35.08
C SER A 47 3.85 -11.37 -34.88
N SER A 48 3.91 -12.24 -35.90
CA SER A 48 4.73 -13.46 -35.87
C SER A 48 6.24 -13.18 -35.91
N LYS A 49 6.66 -12.01 -36.39
CA LYS A 49 8.07 -11.61 -36.57
C LYS A 49 8.59 -10.70 -35.46
N LEU A 50 7.71 -10.25 -34.57
CA LEU A 50 8.11 -9.38 -33.46
C LEU A 50 8.86 -10.18 -32.38
N LEU A 51 8.43 -11.41 -32.09
CA LEU A 51 9.06 -12.31 -31.12
C LEU A 51 9.78 -13.45 -31.84
N GLU A 52 11.11 -13.41 -31.84
CA GLU A 52 11.91 -14.50 -32.41
C GLU A 52 11.95 -15.72 -31.47
N ALA A 53 12.27 -16.89 -32.02
CA ALA A 53 12.36 -18.14 -31.25
C ALA A 53 13.35 -18.03 -30.07
N ASP A 54 14.45 -17.31 -30.26
CA ASP A 54 15.45 -17.09 -29.20
C ASP A 54 14.90 -16.25 -28.04
N ASP A 55 14.08 -15.24 -28.34
CA ASP A 55 13.42 -14.40 -27.34
C ASP A 55 12.42 -15.25 -26.54
N ILE A 56 11.67 -16.13 -27.22
CA ILE A 56 10.73 -17.08 -26.59
C ILE A 56 11.47 -18.05 -25.64
N ILE A 57 12.62 -18.58 -26.04
CA ILE A 57 13.41 -19.49 -25.18
C ILE A 57 13.88 -18.77 -23.92
N LYS A 58 14.35 -17.52 -24.05
CA LYS A 58 14.78 -16.70 -22.91
C LYS A 58 13.62 -16.40 -21.95
N LEU A 59 12.46 -16.01 -22.48
CA LEU A 59 11.26 -15.79 -21.67
C LEU A 59 10.81 -17.07 -20.96
N LYS A 60 10.81 -18.22 -21.64
CA LYS A 60 10.50 -19.52 -21.02
C LYS A 60 11.44 -19.85 -19.87
N ARG A 61 12.75 -19.61 -20.03
CA ARG A 61 13.73 -19.78 -18.94
C ARG A 61 13.43 -18.88 -17.75
N CYS A 62 13.11 -17.61 -18.02
CA CYS A 62 12.74 -16.66 -16.96
C CYS A 62 11.48 -17.09 -16.20
N ILE A 63 10.44 -17.55 -16.91
CA ILE A 63 9.21 -18.07 -16.29
C ILE A 63 9.51 -19.28 -15.41
N LEU A 64 10.33 -20.22 -15.90
CA LEU A 64 10.71 -21.41 -15.13
C LEU A 64 11.53 -21.05 -13.88
N GLY A 65 12.45 -20.10 -13.98
CA GLY A 65 13.21 -19.60 -12.83
C GLY A 65 12.35 -18.85 -11.81
N ALA A 66 11.31 -18.15 -12.27
CA ALA A 66 10.40 -17.40 -11.40
C ALA A 66 9.35 -18.27 -10.67
N LYS A 67 9.13 -19.53 -11.11
CA LYS A 67 8.13 -20.42 -10.48
C LYS A 67 8.51 -20.76 -9.05
N ARG A 68 7.51 -20.69 -8.16
CA ARG A 68 7.66 -20.98 -6.73
C ARG A 68 6.75 -22.14 -6.32
N PRO A 69 7.27 -23.19 -5.67
CA PRO A 69 6.44 -24.29 -5.16
C PRO A 69 5.79 -23.96 -3.81
N ASN A 70 6.32 -22.99 -3.08
CA ASN A 70 5.89 -22.63 -1.72
C ASN A 70 5.18 -21.27 -1.70
N LEU A 71 4.38 -21.04 -0.67
CA LEU A 71 3.73 -19.76 -0.42
C LEU A 71 4.76 -18.64 -0.17
N PRO A 72 4.43 -17.37 -0.48
CA PRO A 72 5.25 -16.23 -0.14
C PRO A 72 5.51 -16.16 1.37
N ALA A 73 6.77 -16.03 1.77
CA ALA A 73 7.15 -15.98 3.17
C ALA A 73 6.55 -14.77 3.91
N ILE A 74 6.13 -14.97 5.16
CA ILE A 74 5.64 -13.91 6.06
C ILE A 74 6.76 -13.17 6.80
N VAL A 75 7.99 -13.67 6.73
CA VAL A 75 9.19 -13.06 7.34
C VAL A 75 10.29 -12.99 6.30
N THR A 76 11.01 -11.88 6.30
CA THR A 76 12.12 -11.61 5.38
C THR A 76 13.47 -12.11 5.88
N HIS A 77 13.63 -12.24 7.20
CA HIS A 77 14.87 -12.61 7.88
C HIS A 77 14.73 -13.95 8.60
N ASN A 78 15.87 -14.58 8.90
CA ASN A 78 15.90 -15.76 9.76
C ASN A 78 15.91 -15.31 11.22
N MET A 79 14.77 -15.46 11.89
CA MET A 79 14.64 -15.16 13.31
C MET A 79 15.37 -16.22 14.14
N MET A 80 16.11 -15.80 15.17
CA MET A 80 16.77 -16.73 16.09
C MET A 80 15.75 -17.56 16.87
N ASP A 81 14.71 -16.90 17.38
CA ASP A 81 13.69 -17.49 18.27
C ASP A 81 12.26 -17.34 17.69
N ASP A 82 12.10 -17.82 16.46
CA ASP A 82 10.86 -17.77 15.67
C ASP A 82 9.60 -18.27 16.40
N SER A 83 9.75 -19.23 17.32
CA SER A 83 8.63 -19.87 18.02
C SER A 83 8.03 -19.06 19.17
N VAL A 84 8.80 -18.11 19.72
CA VAL A 84 8.38 -17.24 20.84
C VAL A 84 8.20 -15.79 20.40
N ASP A 85 8.52 -15.47 19.15
CA ASP A 85 8.30 -14.14 18.61
C ASP A 85 6.79 -13.78 18.64
N PRO A 86 6.41 -12.69 19.33
CA PRO A 86 5.00 -12.35 19.53
C PRO A 86 4.29 -11.97 18.23
N ILE A 87 5.00 -11.44 17.23
CA ILE A 87 4.41 -11.08 15.93
C ILE A 87 4.12 -12.35 15.15
N LEU A 88 5.08 -13.28 15.06
CA LEU A 88 4.94 -14.51 14.29
C LEU A 88 3.97 -15.48 14.94
N CYS A 89 3.95 -15.55 16.28
CA CYS A 89 2.91 -16.27 17.01
C CYS A 89 1.52 -15.72 16.68
N ASN A 90 1.33 -14.40 16.62
CA ASN A 90 0.04 -13.82 16.27
C ASN A 90 -0.34 -14.05 14.81
N LEU A 91 0.58 -13.90 13.85
CA LEU A 91 0.32 -14.18 12.43
C LEU A 91 -0.07 -15.65 12.21
N ARG A 92 0.58 -16.59 12.91
CA ARG A 92 0.21 -18.01 12.89
C ARG A 92 -1.17 -18.23 13.50
N ARG A 93 -1.46 -17.61 14.64
CA ARG A 93 -2.76 -17.70 15.33
C ARG A 93 -3.91 -17.20 14.46
N THR A 94 -3.70 -16.12 13.71
CA THR A 94 -4.70 -15.55 12.78
C THR A 94 -4.67 -16.19 11.39
N GLN A 95 -3.83 -17.20 11.17
CA GLN A 95 -3.68 -17.94 9.92
C GLN A 95 -3.35 -17.09 8.68
N LEU A 96 -2.61 -15.98 8.85
CA LEU A 96 -2.19 -15.12 7.75
C LEU A 96 -0.91 -15.67 7.12
N PHE A 97 -1.04 -16.59 6.15
CA PHE A 97 0.09 -17.28 5.52
C PHE A 97 0.36 -16.86 4.06
N ASN A 98 -0.24 -15.75 3.61
CA ASN A 98 -0.14 -15.25 2.24
C ASN A 98 -0.63 -16.26 1.18
N LYS A 99 -1.67 -17.03 1.50
CA LYS A 99 -2.32 -17.94 0.54
C LYS A 99 -2.90 -17.15 -0.63
N PRO A 100 -3.04 -17.73 -1.84
CA PRO A 100 -3.59 -17.00 -2.99
C PRO A 100 -4.94 -16.32 -2.70
N GLU A 101 -5.78 -16.95 -1.88
CA GLU A 101 -7.13 -16.49 -1.53
C GLU A 101 -7.13 -15.29 -0.57
N ASP A 102 -6.05 -15.11 0.21
CA ASP A 102 -5.97 -14.04 1.21
C ASP A 102 -5.94 -12.66 0.53
N ARG A 103 -6.91 -11.78 0.82
CA ARG A 103 -6.91 -10.42 0.24
C ARG A 103 -5.89 -9.48 0.90
N VAL A 104 -5.50 -9.77 2.14
CA VAL A 104 -4.48 -9.05 2.89
C VAL A 104 -3.24 -9.94 2.99
N LYS A 105 -2.08 -9.39 2.63
CA LYS A 105 -0.79 -10.07 2.72
C LYS A 105 0.03 -9.46 3.84
N SER A 106 0.76 -10.29 4.58
CA SER A 106 1.64 -9.86 5.67
C SER A 106 3.10 -10.13 5.32
N VAL A 107 3.95 -9.15 5.61
CA VAL A 107 5.40 -9.26 5.48
C VAL A 107 6.03 -8.57 6.69
N THR A 108 6.77 -9.34 7.48
CA THR A 108 7.47 -8.86 8.66
C THR A 108 8.94 -8.64 8.33
N SER A 109 9.48 -7.50 8.74
CA SER A 109 10.87 -7.13 8.56
C SER A 109 11.43 -6.55 9.86
N GLU A 110 12.59 -7.06 10.29
CA GLU A 110 13.32 -6.54 11.46
C GLU A 110 14.26 -5.39 11.09
N CYS A 111 14.41 -5.06 9.79
CA CYS A 111 15.24 -3.94 9.40
C CYS A 111 14.52 -2.61 9.65
N ASN A 112 15.28 -1.60 10.09
CA ASN A 112 14.82 -0.22 10.22
C ASN A 112 14.50 0.35 8.83
N LEU A 113 13.32 0.03 8.32
CA LEU A 113 12.79 0.61 7.10
C LEU A 113 12.51 2.08 7.35
N LYS A 114 13.13 2.95 6.56
CA LYS A 114 12.78 4.37 6.57
C LYS A 114 11.35 4.52 6.07
N THR A 115 10.59 5.41 6.70
CA THR A 115 9.26 5.77 6.23
C THR A 115 9.35 6.20 4.76
N SER A 116 8.59 5.54 3.89
CA SER A 116 8.62 5.80 2.45
C SER A 116 7.34 6.53 2.05
N ALA A 117 7.48 7.57 1.21
CA ALA A 117 6.33 8.26 0.60
C ALA A 117 5.42 7.31 -0.21
N ALA A 118 5.94 6.13 -0.60
CA ALA A 118 5.18 5.08 -1.29
C ALA A 118 4.16 4.37 -0.37
N LEU A 119 4.23 4.55 0.95
CA LEU A 119 3.23 4.02 1.87
C LEU A 119 1.90 4.74 1.67
N THR A 120 0.82 3.95 1.58
CA THR A 120 -0.53 4.48 1.37
C THR A 120 -1.18 4.91 2.68
N MET A 121 -0.92 4.19 3.77
CA MET A 121 -1.44 4.48 5.11
C MET A 121 -0.45 3.99 6.19
N ASN A 122 -0.32 4.73 7.29
CA ASN A 122 0.43 4.33 8.48
C ASN A 122 -0.50 3.92 9.62
N ILE A 123 -0.12 2.94 10.43
CA ILE A 123 -0.86 2.50 11.64
C ILE A 123 0.06 2.57 12.87
N ILE A 124 1.34 2.93 12.68
CA ILE A 124 2.37 2.86 13.71
C ILE A 124 2.38 4.17 14.52
N PRO A 125 2.30 4.10 15.86
CA PRO A 125 2.16 5.29 16.69
C PRO A 125 3.44 6.12 16.89
N SER A 126 4.60 5.67 16.42
CA SER A 126 5.89 6.30 16.73
C SER A 126 6.39 7.30 15.69
N ASN A 127 5.84 7.28 14.46
CA ASN A 127 6.31 8.10 13.33
C ASN A 127 5.17 8.88 12.65
N GLU A 128 4.06 9.13 13.35
CA GLU A 128 2.85 9.74 12.81
C GLU A 128 3.08 11.18 12.32
N THR A 129 3.91 11.94 13.04
CA THR A 129 4.32 13.30 12.64
C THR A 129 5.09 13.28 11.31
N GLU A 130 6.05 12.36 11.15
CA GLU A 130 6.83 12.20 9.92
C GLU A 130 5.93 11.81 8.75
N CYS A 131 5.00 10.87 8.97
CA CYS A 131 4.02 10.47 7.97
C CYS A 131 3.11 11.63 7.55
N THR A 132 2.64 12.44 8.50
CA THR A 132 1.75 13.57 8.22
C THR A 132 2.48 14.64 7.39
N VAL A 133 3.74 14.93 7.71
CA VAL A 133 4.59 15.84 6.93
C VAL A 133 4.79 15.36 5.50
N MET A 134 4.83 14.03 5.28
CA MET A 134 4.92 13.44 3.93
C MET A 134 3.55 13.24 3.25
N GLY A 135 2.46 13.76 3.83
CA GLY A 135 1.10 13.62 3.28
C GLY A 135 0.59 12.17 3.29
N ILE A 136 1.02 11.34 4.23
CA ILE A 136 0.60 9.95 4.38
C ILE A 136 -0.49 9.88 5.46
N PRO A 137 -1.72 9.48 5.12
CA PRO A 137 -2.79 9.23 6.10
C PRO A 137 -2.34 8.26 7.19
N SER A 138 -2.76 8.49 8.43
CA SER A 138 -2.34 7.69 9.57
C SER A 138 -3.51 7.35 10.50
N VAL A 139 -3.47 6.14 11.06
CA VAL A 139 -4.31 5.73 12.17
C VAL A 139 -3.51 5.87 13.46
N THR A 140 -4.06 6.61 14.40
CA THR A 140 -3.50 6.87 15.73
C THR A 140 -4.53 6.54 16.82
N THR A 141 -4.16 6.71 18.08
CA THR A 141 -5.05 6.41 19.23
C THR A 141 -5.18 7.62 20.15
N ASN A 142 -6.29 7.72 20.87
CA ASN A 142 -6.51 8.76 21.88
C ASN A 142 -5.65 8.63 23.15
N LEU A 143 -4.79 7.60 23.22
CA LEU A 143 -3.75 7.47 24.24
C LEU A 143 -2.41 8.06 23.78
N SER A 144 -2.20 8.24 22.48
CA SER A 144 -0.98 8.83 21.94
C SER A 144 -0.98 10.36 22.12
N GLY A 145 0.21 10.94 22.31
CA GLY A 145 0.37 12.39 22.39
C GLY A 145 -0.07 13.09 21.10
N PHE A 146 0.31 12.53 19.96
CA PHE A 146 -0.08 13.03 18.64
C PHE A 146 -1.59 12.97 18.43
N GLY A 147 -2.23 11.82 18.66
CA GLY A 147 -3.67 11.65 18.49
C GLY A 147 -4.48 12.60 19.39
N ARG A 148 -4.06 12.82 20.64
CA ARG A 148 -4.67 13.82 21.52
C ARG A 148 -4.49 15.24 20.99
N PHE A 149 -3.28 15.59 20.56
CA PHE A 149 -2.99 16.90 19.98
C PHE A 149 -3.87 17.18 18.75
N MET A 150 -3.98 16.21 17.83
CA MET A 150 -4.81 16.33 16.63
C MET A 150 -6.29 16.43 16.96
N ALA A 151 -6.78 15.68 17.96
CA ALA A 151 -8.17 15.77 18.41
C ALA A 151 -8.52 17.13 19.02
N GLU A 152 -7.55 17.79 19.66
CA GLU A 152 -7.75 19.12 20.28
C GLU A 152 -7.66 20.26 19.27
N HIS A 153 -6.83 20.13 18.22
CA HIS A 153 -6.49 21.23 17.31
C HIS A 153 -7.12 21.11 15.91
N VAL A 154 -7.70 19.97 15.55
CA VAL A 154 -8.35 19.76 14.24
C VAL A 154 -9.81 19.37 14.47
N THR A 155 -10.76 20.14 13.90
CA THR A 155 -12.20 19.91 14.14
C THR A 155 -12.69 18.58 13.57
N ASP A 156 -12.16 18.16 12.43
CA ASP A 156 -12.50 16.89 11.77
C ASP A 156 -11.23 16.20 11.27
N PRO A 157 -10.47 15.51 12.15
CA PRO A 157 -9.20 14.87 11.81
C PRO A 157 -9.34 13.84 10.67
N THR A 158 -10.49 13.16 10.60
CA THR A 158 -10.74 12.10 9.62
C THR A 158 -10.76 12.64 8.19
N SER A 159 -11.32 13.84 7.98
CA SER A 159 -11.32 14.54 6.67
C SER A 159 -9.92 14.89 6.16
N TYR A 160 -8.95 14.99 7.08
CA TYR A 160 -7.53 15.22 6.81
C TYR A 160 -6.70 13.93 6.80
N GLY A 161 -7.33 12.75 6.85
CA GLY A 161 -6.64 11.46 6.82
C GLY A 161 -5.97 11.07 8.15
N ILE A 162 -6.40 11.68 9.26
CA ILE A 162 -5.99 11.28 10.61
C ILE A 162 -7.15 10.52 11.25
N TYR A 163 -7.00 9.22 11.38
CA TYR A 163 -8.01 8.31 11.94
C TYR A 163 -7.70 8.05 13.41
N LEU A 164 -8.63 8.34 14.31
CA LEU A 164 -8.42 8.22 15.75
C LEU A 164 -9.21 7.04 16.31
N VAL A 165 -8.50 5.97 16.70
CA VAL A 165 -9.10 4.81 17.38
C VAL A 165 -9.21 5.10 18.88
N ASP A 166 -10.38 4.84 19.47
CA ASP A 166 -10.57 4.98 20.91
C ASP A 166 -10.04 3.74 21.63
N ARG A 167 -8.97 3.94 22.40
CA ARG A 167 -8.34 2.94 23.27
C ARG A 167 -8.48 3.29 24.75
N ARG A 168 -9.14 4.39 25.09
CA ARG A 168 -9.27 4.91 26.47
C ARG A 168 -10.61 4.57 27.10
N PHE A 169 -11.68 4.63 26.31
CA PHE A 169 -13.06 4.47 26.80
C PHE A 169 -13.77 3.25 26.21
N LYS A 170 -13.12 2.53 25.28
CA LYS A 170 -13.62 1.31 24.65
C LYS A 170 -12.82 0.08 25.06
N SER A 171 -13.48 -1.08 25.00
CA SER A 171 -12.84 -2.39 25.16
C SER A 171 -11.89 -2.71 24.01
N ALA A 172 -11.00 -3.69 24.20
CA ALA A 172 -10.05 -4.08 23.17
C ALA A 172 -10.74 -4.56 21.87
N GLU A 173 -11.86 -5.28 21.99
CA GLU A 173 -12.62 -5.78 20.83
C GLU A 173 -13.27 -4.65 20.04
N GLU A 174 -13.90 -3.69 20.73
CA GLU A 174 -14.48 -2.51 20.09
C GLU A 174 -13.42 -1.67 19.36
N SER A 175 -12.24 -1.48 19.95
CA SER A 175 -11.14 -0.78 19.27
C SER A 175 -10.62 -1.53 18.05
N ILE A 176 -10.58 -2.87 18.09
CA ILE A 176 -10.17 -3.69 16.94
C ILE A 176 -11.19 -3.56 15.81
N ASN A 177 -12.48 -3.59 16.13
CA ASN A 177 -13.55 -3.40 15.15
C ASN A 177 -13.50 -2.01 14.53
N GLU A 178 -13.28 -0.96 15.33
CA GLU A 178 -13.10 0.42 14.85
C GLU A 178 -11.89 0.56 13.91
N LEU A 179 -10.73 0.04 14.31
CA LEU A 179 -9.53 0.01 13.46
C LEU A 179 -9.81 -0.71 12.13
N THR A 180 -10.46 -1.87 12.20
CA THR A 180 -10.79 -2.68 11.02
C THR A 180 -11.71 -1.92 10.08
N GLN A 181 -12.70 -1.21 10.62
CA GLN A 181 -13.61 -0.39 9.83
C GLN A 181 -12.88 0.75 9.11
N TYR A 182 -11.98 1.47 9.79
CA TYR A 182 -11.16 2.50 9.14
C TYR A 182 -10.31 1.93 8.00
N MET A 183 -9.65 0.79 8.22
CA MET A 183 -8.86 0.12 7.20
C MET A 183 -9.73 -0.33 6.01
N PHE A 184 -10.92 -0.86 6.27
CA PHE A 184 -11.84 -1.31 5.22
C PHE A 184 -12.36 -0.13 4.39
N SER A 185 -12.85 0.93 5.04
CA SER A 185 -13.30 2.15 4.36
C SER A 185 -12.19 2.79 3.53
N PHE A 186 -10.95 2.78 4.02
CA PHE A 186 -9.79 3.29 3.27
C PHE A 186 -9.49 2.44 2.02
N CYS A 187 -9.60 1.12 2.10
CA CYS A 187 -9.42 0.23 0.96
C CYS A 187 -10.45 0.48 -0.15
N SER A 188 -11.65 0.93 0.20
CA SER A 188 -12.74 1.23 -0.73
C SER A 188 -12.59 2.58 -1.43
N LEU A 189 -11.63 3.43 -1.05
CA LEU A 189 -11.41 4.71 -1.70
C LEU A 189 -10.92 4.56 -3.15
N THR A 190 -11.36 5.46 -4.02
CA THR A 190 -10.81 5.58 -5.38
C THR A 190 -9.39 6.17 -5.34
N ARG A 191 -8.64 6.01 -6.44
CA ARG A 191 -7.32 6.63 -6.60
C ARG A 191 -7.38 8.15 -6.43
N ARG A 192 -8.41 8.80 -7.00
CA ARG A 192 -8.61 10.26 -6.90
C ARG A 192 -8.88 10.68 -5.46
N GLN A 193 -9.75 9.98 -4.74
CA GLN A 193 -10.03 10.25 -3.33
C GLN A 193 -8.77 10.12 -2.47
N ARG A 194 -7.95 9.07 -2.68
CA ARG A 194 -6.67 8.92 -1.97
C ARG A 194 -5.71 10.09 -2.23
N ILE A 195 -5.59 10.56 -3.48
CA ILE A 195 -4.74 11.72 -3.80
C ILE A 195 -5.23 12.98 -3.08
N ILE A 196 -6.54 13.24 -3.10
CA ILE A 196 -7.14 14.39 -2.40
C ILE A 196 -6.86 14.30 -0.91
N GLN A 197 -7.06 13.12 -0.32
CA GLN A 197 -6.81 12.91 1.11
C GLN A 197 -5.35 13.15 1.47
N ARG A 198 -4.38 12.64 0.69
CA ARG A 198 -2.94 12.90 0.90
C ARG A 198 -2.60 14.38 0.87
N ASN A 199 -3.12 15.10 -0.13
CA ASN A 199 -2.94 16.55 -0.23
C ASN A 199 -3.52 17.30 0.98
N ARG A 200 -4.62 16.80 1.56
CA ARG A 200 -5.18 17.36 2.80
C ARG A 200 -4.29 17.03 4.00
N THR A 201 -3.84 15.78 4.13
CA THR A 201 -2.93 15.36 5.21
C THR A 201 -1.66 16.20 5.22
N GLU A 202 -1.06 16.47 4.06
CA GLU A 202 0.15 17.29 3.94
C GLU A 202 -0.04 18.72 4.46
N ARG A 203 -1.24 19.30 4.34
CA ARG A 203 -1.54 20.66 4.87
C ARG A 203 -1.43 20.75 6.38
N LEU A 204 -1.57 19.63 7.08
CA LEU A 204 -1.37 19.57 8.54
C LEU A 204 0.12 19.68 8.92
N SER A 205 1.05 19.58 7.97
CA SER A 205 2.48 19.77 8.23
C SER A 205 2.81 21.14 8.82
N GLU A 206 2.10 22.20 8.40
CA GLU A 206 2.27 23.56 8.91
C GLU A 206 1.90 23.65 10.40
N LEU A 207 0.87 22.92 10.83
CA LEU A 207 0.46 22.83 12.24
C LEU A 207 1.53 22.14 13.10
N LEU A 208 2.28 21.21 12.49
CA LEU A 208 3.29 20.40 13.16
C LEU A 208 4.70 21.01 13.07
N ASP A 209 4.88 22.14 12.37
CA ASP A 209 6.14 22.88 12.37
C ASP A 209 6.38 23.49 13.76
N TRP A 210 7.64 23.50 14.21
CA TRP A 210 8.05 24.12 15.45
C TRP A 210 7.53 25.56 15.52
N LYS A 211 7.65 26.31 14.42
CA LYS A 211 7.13 27.69 14.26
C LYS A 211 5.72 27.87 14.81
N SER A 212 4.85 26.91 14.53
CA SER A 212 3.44 26.89 14.93
C SER A 212 3.27 26.32 16.34
N LEU A 213 4.00 25.26 16.69
CA LEU A 213 3.89 24.56 17.98
C LEU A 213 4.22 25.43 19.20
N HIS A 214 5.13 26.42 19.07
CA HIS A 214 5.47 27.31 20.19
C HIS A 214 4.50 28.49 20.40
N LEU A 215 3.60 28.76 19.45
CA LEU A 215 2.54 29.76 19.62
C LEU A 215 1.41 29.13 20.44
N LYS A 216 1.44 29.34 21.77
CA LYS A 216 0.46 28.79 22.71
C LYS A 216 -0.98 29.05 22.27
N SER A 217 -1.70 27.95 22.02
CA SER A 217 -3.13 27.74 22.24
C SER A 217 -4.10 28.78 21.66
N GLY A 218 -4.71 28.46 20.52
CA GLY A 218 -5.89 29.18 20.02
C GLY A 218 -6.26 28.88 18.57
N PHE A 219 -5.37 28.25 17.80
CA PHE A 219 -5.62 27.95 16.39
C PHE A 219 -6.30 26.58 16.24
N ILE A 220 -7.52 26.57 15.71
CA ILE A 220 -8.26 25.36 15.36
C ILE A 220 -8.23 25.24 13.84
N TYR A 221 -7.70 24.13 13.31
CA TYR A 221 -7.77 23.81 11.89
C TYR A 221 -9.20 23.45 11.52
N SER A 222 -9.84 24.38 10.80
CA SER A 222 -11.22 24.25 10.33
C SER A 222 -11.38 23.13 9.31
N ARG A 223 -12.59 22.58 9.23
CA ARG A 223 -12.98 21.61 8.19
C ARG A 223 -12.86 22.23 6.79
N PRO A 224 -12.39 21.49 5.76
CA PRO A 224 -12.40 21.99 4.39
C PRO A 224 -13.83 22.29 3.92
N VAL A 225 -14.02 23.39 3.19
CA VAL A 225 -15.33 23.86 2.71
C VAL A 225 -15.97 22.91 1.68
N SER A 226 -15.25 21.92 1.18
CA SER A 226 -15.60 21.15 -0.02
C SER A 226 -16.35 19.83 0.20
N GLU A 227 -16.95 19.53 1.37
CA GLU A 227 -17.62 18.21 1.57
C GLU A 227 -18.80 18.21 2.57
N PRO A 228 -19.91 17.48 2.26
CA PRO A 228 -21.00 17.23 3.20
C PRO A 228 -20.51 16.45 4.45
N PRO A 229 -21.23 16.49 5.59
CA PRO A 229 -20.83 15.79 6.81
C PRO A 229 -20.54 14.32 6.53
N SER A 230 -19.46 13.78 7.12
CA SER A 230 -19.10 12.36 7.00
C SER A 230 -20.33 11.49 7.28
N PRO A 231 -20.60 10.43 6.48
CA PRO A 231 -21.74 9.59 6.73
C PRO A 231 -21.58 8.99 8.13
N ALA A 232 -22.56 9.25 9.00
CA ALA A 232 -22.79 8.46 10.19
C ALA A 232 -22.88 6.98 9.77
N PRO A 233 -22.57 6.01 10.64
CA PRO A 233 -22.71 4.60 10.27
C PRO A 233 -24.20 4.34 10.00
N SER A 234 -24.59 4.33 8.73
CA SER A 234 -25.97 4.14 8.31
C SER A 234 -26.23 2.67 8.07
N GLU A 235 -27.31 2.21 8.68
CA GLU A 235 -27.98 0.96 8.41
C GLU A 235 -28.24 0.76 6.90
N CYS A 236 -28.25 -0.51 6.53
CA CYS A 236 -28.67 -1.07 5.25
C CYS A 236 -29.84 -0.31 4.58
N GLY A 237 -29.74 0.00 3.28
CA GLY A 237 -30.93 0.26 2.46
C GLY A 237 -30.74 1.11 1.20
N SER A 238 -30.98 0.44 0.06
CA SER A 238 -31.44 0.91 -1.27
C SER A 238 -30.57 1.85 -2.12
N GLU A 239 -30.00 1.23 -3.16
CA GLU A 239 -30.15 1.57 -4.59
C GLU A 239 -30.67 2.97 -4.93
N ASP A 240 -29.85 3.77 -5.61
CA ASP A 240 -30.21 4.43 -6.87
C ASP A 240 -28.95 4.73 -7.67
N GLU A 241 -29.09 4.61 -8.98
CA GLU A 241 -28.09 4.41 -10.01
C GLU A 241 -27.35 5.70 -10.41
N ASP A 242 -26.04 5.61 -10.67
CA ASP A 242 -25.32 6.57 -11.51
C ASP A 242 -24.83 5.85 -12.78
N GLU A 243 -25.68 5.86 -13.81
CA GLU A 243 -25.34 5.61 -15.21
C GLU A 243 -24.46 6.76 -15.74
N GLU A 244 -23.14 6.72 -15.56
CA GLU A 244 -22.23 7.52 -16.40
C GLU A 244 -20.76 7.08 -16.27
N ASP A 245 -20.41 5.85 -16.70
CA ASP A 245 -18.98 5.51 -16.92
C ASP A 245 -18.73 4.32 -17.87
N THR A 246 -19.59 4.10 -18.87
CA THR A 246 -19.45 3.01 -19.86
C THR A 246 -18.92 3.41 -21.24
N HIS A 247 -18.42 4.62 -21.42
CA HIS A 247 -17.92 5.08 -22.72
C HIS A 247 -16.45 5.51 -22.71
N HIS A 248 -15.52 4.62 -22.33
CA HIS A 248 -14.16 4.59 -22.90
C HIS A 248 -13.46 3.23 -22.65
N ARG A 249 -14.06 2.15 -23.16
CA ARG A 249 -13.27 0.97 -23.56
C ARG A 249 -12.93 1.12 -25.05
N LEU A 250 -11.82 1.78 -25.35
CA LEU A 250 -11.16 1.62 -26.64
C LEU A 250 -10.15 0.49 -26.50
N PHE A 251 -10.41 -0.59 -27.26
CA PHE A 251 -9.63 -1.81 -27.46
C PHE A 251 -9.77 -2.90 -26.38
N SER A 252 -10.58 -3.90 -26.71
CA SER A 252 -10.31 -5.30 -26.37
C SER A 252 -10.72 -6.13 -27.59
N ASP A 253 -9.81 -6.99 -28.04
CA ASP A 253 -10.19 -8.27 -28.64
C ASP A 253 -10.91 -9.14 -27.59
#